data_AF-A0A949PHU8-F1
#
_entry.id   AF-A0A949PHU8-F1
#
_cell.length_a   1.000
_cell.length_b   1.000
_cell.length_c   1.000
_cell.angle_alpha   90.00
_cell.angle_beta   90.00
_cell.angle_gamma   90.00
#
_symmetry.space_group_name_H-M   'P 1'
#
loop_
_entity.id
_entity.type
_entity.pdbx_description
1 polymer ?
#
loop_
_entity_poly.entity_id
_entity_poly.type
_entity_poly.pdbx_seq_one_letter_code
_entity_poly.pdbx_strand_id
1 'polypeptide(L)'
;MTFSLMTTRLCLLAAVALCFTLGLIQSTIWNGEDTPTWVLSLSAIHTVSAFLNKTIAEPVGITDYYFFGRMLFLVYLGLFIGLKGWRKNSVTRQAVLFKIFTTALLIAFIGDLIAYWGGGWFGTDVRFVGFWLAEVPALAIASLSSLAFGIQSLRHKSTSTIEAMAFIGTPIIVLISTASFQYMPHGPVFGILLIVLVLSFSQNLKPPK
;
A
#
# COMPACT_ATOMS: atom_id res chain seq x y z
N MET A 1 -20.20 11.77 5.35
CA MET A 1 -19.54 11.39 6.61
C MET A 1 -18.13 11.98 6.65
N THR A 2 -17.85 12.90 7.56
CA THR A 2 -16.52 13.49 7.76
C THR A 2 -15.81 12.77 8.89
N PHE A 3 -14.79 11.97 8.57
CA PHE A 3 -13.91 11.41 9.59
C PHE A 3 -13.11 12.53 10.26
N SER A 4 -12.93 12.43 11.58
CA SER A 4 -11.98 13.29 12.28
C SER A 4 -10.55 13.00 11.79
N LEU A 5 -9.64 13.97 11.92
CA LEU A 5 -8.22 13.79 11.62
C LEU A 5 -7.61 12.65 12.44
N MET A 6 -8.03 12.53 13.71
CA MET A 6 -7.62 11.43 14.60
C MET A 6 -8.07 10.08 14.05
N THR A 7 -9.33 9.93 13.65
CA THR A 7 -9.85 8.68 13.07
C THR A 7 -9.10 8.30 11.79
N THR A 8 -8.83 9.28 10.93
CA THR A 8 -8.07 9.06 9.69
C THR A 8 -6.67 8.52 9.98
N ARG A 9 -5.96 9.11 10.95
CA ARG A 9 -4.62 8.68 11.37
C ARG A 9 -4.64 7.28 11.98
N LEU A 10 -5.63 6.97 12.81
CA LEU A 10 -5.78 5.63 13.40
C LEU A 10 -6.01 4.56 12.34
N CYS A 11 -6.92 4.81 11.38
CA CYS A 11 -7.15 3.89 10.26
C CYS A 11 -5.88 3.68 9.42
N LEU A 12 -5.10 4.74 9.21
CA LEU A 12 -3.87 4.67 8.42
C LEU A 12 -2.75 3.94 9.16
N LEU A 13 -2.60 4.17 10.47
CA LEU A 13 -1.66 3.41 11.31
C LEU A 13 -2.01 1.92 11.34
N ALA A 14 -3.30 1.60 11.46
CA ALA A 14 -3.78 0.23 11.38
C ALA A 14 -3.47 -0.39 10.00
N ALA A 15 -3.65 0.35 8.91
CA ALA A 15 -3.31 -0.12 7.57
C ALA A 15 -1.80 -0.31 7.36
N VAL A 16 -0.96 0.57 7.91
CA VAL A 16 0.51 0.43 7.89
C VAL A 16 0.93 -0.83 8.64
N ALA A 17 0.43 -1.01 9.87
CA ALA A 17 0.73 -2.19 10.68
C ALA A 17 0.26 -3.48 9.99
N LEU A 18 -0.97 -3.48 9.46
CA LEU A 18 -1.53 -4.61 8.73
C LEU A 18 -0.71 -4.92 7.47
N CYS A 19 -0.37 -3.91 6.67
CA CYS A 19 0.44 -4.10 5.45
C CYS A 19 1.84 -4.63 5.77
N PHE A 20 2.45 -4.17 6.86
CA PHE A 20 3.73 -4.69 7.33
C PHE A 20 3.61 -6.16 7.70
N THR A 21 2.64 -6.52 8.56
CA THR A 21 2.42 -7.91 8.98
C THR A 21 2.09 -8.82 7.81
N LEU A 22 1.16 -8.42 6.93
CA LEU A 22 0.80 -9.20 5.75
C LEU A 22 1.97 -9.33 4.77
N GLY A 23 2.77 -8.28 4.60
CA GLY A 23 3.95 -8.29 3.73
C GLY A 23 4.99 -9.30 4.18
N LEU A 24 5.19 -9.44 5.50
CA LEU A 24 6.07 -10.46 6.07
C LEU A 24 5.54 -11.88 5.85
N ILE A 25 4.25 -12.10 6.13
CA ILE A 25 3.61 -13.42 5.94
C ILE A 25 3.69 -13.83 4.47
N GLN A 26 3.29 -12.94 3.56
CA GLN A 26 3.29 -13.22 2.13
C GLN A 26 4.69 -13.36 1.54
N SER A 27 5.68 -12.64 2.07
CA SER A 27 7.09 -12.85 1.72
C SER A 27 7.54 -14.27 2.05
N THR A 28 7.18 -14.79 3.24
CA THR A 28 7.50 -16.17 3.61
C THR A 28 6.83 -17.19 2.70
N ILE A 29 5.53 -17.00 2.41
CA ILE A 29 4.76 -17.91 1.54
C ILE A 29 5.35 -17.91 0.12
N TRP A 30 5.74 -16.74 -0.39
CA TRP A 30 6.23 -16.59 -1.75
C TRP A 30 7.65 -17.11 -1.95
N ASN A 31 8.56 -16.78 -1.04
CA ASN A 31 9.97 -17.11 -1.17
C ASN A 31 10.32 -18.50 -0.60
N GLY A 32 9.51 -19.05 0.29
CA GLY A 32 9.75 -20.36 0.89
C GLY A 32 11.12 -20.42 1.58
N GLU A 33 12.01 -21.29 1.11
CA GLU A 33 13.36 -21.44 1.65
C GLU A 33 14.24 -20.19 1.42
N ASP A 34 13.95 -19.39 0.40
CA ASP A 34 14.68 -18.16 0.06
C ASP A 34 14.21 -16.92 0.85
N THR A 35 13.37 -17.11 1.88
CA THR A 35 12.83 -15.99 2.68
C THR A 35 13.94 -15.19 3.35
N PRO A 36 13.90 -13.83 3.33
CA PRO A 36 14.92 -13.02 3.98
C PRO A 36 15.07 -13.34 5.47
N THR A 37 16.31 -13.44 5.96
CA THR A 37 16.60 -13.84 7.36
C THR A 37 15.92 -12.95 8.40
N TRP A 38 15.78 -11.65 8.11
CA TRP A 38 15.12 -10.71 9.02
C TRP A 38 13.60 -10.89 9.07
N VAL A 39 12.98 -11.43 8.01
CA VAL A 39 11.55 -11.81 8.00
C VAL A 39 11.38 -13.07 8.84
N LEU A 40 12.28 -14.04 8.71
CA LEU A 40 12.25 -15.29 9.48
C LEU A 40 12.48 -15.07 10.99
N SER A 41 13.26 -14.07 11.38
CA SER A 41 13.54 -13.77 12.79
C SER A 41 12.30 -13.31 13.58
N LEU A 42 11.21 -12.94 12.89
CA LEU A 42 9.94 -12.52 13.49
C LEU A 42 9.00 -13.71 13.74
N SER A 43 9.48 -14.70 14.52
CA SER A 43 8.81 -15.98 14.78
C SER A 43 7.37 -15.88 15.32
N ALA A 44 7.05 -14.80 16.05
CA ALA A 44 5.70 -14.54 16.55
C ALA A 44 4.68 -14.35 15.42
N ILE A 45 5.07 -13.67 14.34
CA ILE A 45 4.18 -13.43 13.18
C ILE A 45 3.89 -14.75 12.47
N HIS A 46 4.90 -15.59 12.30
CA HIS A 46 4.74 -16.90 11.67
C HIS A 46 3.84 -17.82 12.50
N THR A 47 4.03 -17.84 13.82
CA THR A 47 3.17 -18.60 14.75
C THR A 47 1.69 -18.16 14.65
N VAL A 48 1.43 -16.85 14.68
CA VAL A 48 0.07 -16.32 14.58
C VAL A 48 -0.53 -16.61 13.20
N SER A 49 0.26 -16.49 12.13
CA SER A 49 -0.22 -16.77 10.77
C SER A 49 -0.59 -18.26 10.60
N ALA A 50 0.22 -19.19 11.12
CA ALA A 50 -0.06 -20.62 11.09
C ALA A 50 -1.34 -20.96 11.88
N PHE A 51 -1.53 -20.33 13.04
CA PHE A 51 -2.77 -20.47 13.82
C PHE A 51 -4.00 -19.99 13.05
N LEU A 52 -3.93 -18.81 12.43
CA LEU A 52 -5.03 -18.26 11.63
C LEU A 52 -5.34 -19.13 10.40
N ASN A 53 -4.31 -19.65 9.73
CA ASN A 53 -4.47 -20.54 8.59
C ASN A 53 -5.25 -21.81 9.00
N LYS A 54 -4.78 -22.48 10.05
CA LYS A 54 -5.40 -23.71 10.57
C LYS A 54 -6.83 -23.50 11.08
N THR A 55 -7.09 -22.35 11.70
CA THR A 55 -8.37 -22.10 12.37
C THR A 55 -9.44 -21.54 11.43
N ILE A 56 -9.04 -20.81 10.37
CA ILE A 56 -9.96 -20.06 9.52
C ILE A 56 -9.87 -20.48 8.05
N ALA A 57 -8.67 -20.55 7.48
CA ALA A 57 -8.48 -20.74 6.03
C ALA A 57 -8.65 -22.21 5.60
N GLU A 58 -7.97 -23.13 6.28
CA GLU A 58 -8.04 -24.57 6.01
C GLU A 58 -9.48 -25.13 6.10
N PRO A 59 -10.30 -24.80 7.12
CA PRO A 59 -11.67 -25.30 7.23
C PRO A 59 -12.59 -24.91 6.07
N VAL A 60 -12.27 -23.83 5.36
CA VAL A 60 -13.05 -23.37 4.19
C VAL A 60 -12.34 -23.67 2.85
N GLY A 61 -11.25 -24.45 2.89
CA GLY A 61 -10.52 -24.90 1.70
C GLY A 61 -9.80 -23.78 0.93
N ILE A 62 -9.40 -22.70 1.61
CA ILE A 62 -8.64 -21.61 0.99
C ILE A 62 -7.16 -21.78 1.36
N THR A 63 -6.26 -21.73 0.36
CA THR A 63 -4.82 -21.74 0.60
C THR A 63 -4.38 -20.47 1.35
N ASP A 64 -3.37 -20.59 2.20
CA ASP A 64 -2.69 -19.48 2.87
C ASP A 64 -2.41 -18.26 1.95
N TYR A 65 -1.87 -18.49 0.75
CA TYR A 65 -1.56 -17.46 -0.23
C TYR A 65 -2.77 -16.56 -0.54
N TYR A 66 -3.91 -17.17 -0.90
CA TYR A 66 -5.15 -16.45 -1.16
C TYR A 66 -5.79 -15.89 0.11
N PHE A 67 -5.73 -16.60 1.24
CA PHE A 67 -6.34 -16.13 2.49
C PHE A 67 -5.74 -14.80 2.96
N PHE A 68 -4.41 -14.75 3.10
CA PHE A 68 -3.72 -13.54 3.52
C PHE A 68 -3.70 -12.48 2.42
N GLY A 69 -3.59 -12.89 1.15
CA GLY A 69 -3.56 -11.96 0.01
C GLY A 69 -4.86 -11.17 -0.10
N ARG A 70 -6.01 -11.82 0.11
CA ARG A 70 -7.31 -11.15 0.13
C ARG A 70 -7.39 -10.02 1.15
N MET A 71 -6.67 -10.10 2.27
CA MET A 71 -6.71 -9.07 3.32
C MET A 71 -6.07 -7.74 2.92
N LEU A 72 -5.31 -7.69 1.81
CA LEU A 72 -4.74 -6.46 1.29
C LEU A 72 -5.83 -5.42 0.92
N PHE A 73 -7.07 -5.86 0.69
CA PHE A 73 -8.21 -4.97 0.49
C PHE A 73 -8.41 -3.97 1.67
N LEU A 74 -8.19 -4.41 2.91
CA LEU A 74 -8.31 -3.56 4.10
C LEU A 74 -7.22 -2.50 4.14
N VAL A 75 -6.04 -2.85 3.65
CA VAL A 75 -4.89 -1.95 3.55
C VAL A 75 -5.19 -0.85 2.53
N TYR A 76 -5.71 -1.20 1.35
CA TYR A 76 -6.16 -0.23 0.35
C TYR A 76 -7.27 0.68 0.88
N LEU A 77 -8.22 0.15 1.66
CA LEU A 77 -9.25 0.97 2.30
C LEU A 77 -8.64 2.03 3.22
N GLY A 78 -7.69 1.65 4.07
CA GLY A 78 -6.97 2.59 4.93
C GLY A 78 -6.16 3.63 4.15
N LEU A 79 -5.52 3.22 3.06
CA LEU A 79 -4.81 4.11 2.13
C LEU A 79 -5.75 5.17 1.54
N PHE A 80 -6.91 4.78 1.02
CA PHE A 80 -7.88 5.72 0.44
C PHE A 80 -8.50 6.64 1.50
N ILE A 81 -8.73 6.15 2.73
CA ILE A 81 -9.17 6.99 3.85
C ILE A 81 -8.10 8.05 4.15
N GLY A 82 -6.82 7.66 4.24
CA GLY A 82 -5.70 8.57 4.45
C GLY A 82 -5.59 9.65 3.37
N LEU A 83 -5.65 9.26 2.09
CA LEU A 83 -5.58 10.19 0.96
C LEU A 83 -6.76 11.16 0.90
N LYS A 84 -7.97 10.69 1.20
CA LYS A 84 -9.17 11.52 1.27
C LYS A 84 -9.06 12.56 2.39
N GLY A 85 -8.57 12.15 3.56
CA GLY A 85 -8.29 13.06 4.67
C GLY A 85 -7.27 14.13 4.28
N TRP A 86 -6.23 13.74 3.55
CA TRP A 86 -5.21 14.68 3.10
C TRP A 86 -5.75 15.74 2.12
N ARG A 87 -6.41 15.30 1.04
CA ARG A 87 -6.90 16.18 -0.05
C ARG A 87 -7.85 17.27 0.43
N LYS A 88 -8.68 17.01 1.44
CA LYS A 88 -9.64 18.01 1.95
C LYS A 88 -8.95 19.30 2.43
N ASN A 89 -7.69 19.19 2.83
CA ASN A 89 -6.93 20.29 3.43
C ASN A 89 -5.89 20.91 2.48
N SER A 90 -5.72 20.38 1.25
CA SER A 90 -4.74 20.89 0.28
C SER A 90 -5.42 21.37 -1.02
N VAL A 91 -5.46 22.69 -1.21
CA VAL A 91 -5.99 23.31 -2.44
C VAL A 91 -4.89 23.34 -3.49
N THR A 92 -4.77 22.30 -4.33
CA THR A 92 -3.66 22.24 -5.30
C THR A 92 -4.11 22.47 -6.74
N ARG A 93 -3.47 23.45 -7.40
CA ARG A 93 -3.53 23.74 -8.85
C ARG A 93 -3.06 22.58 -9.74
N GLN A 94 -2.52 21.50 -9.16
CA GLN A 94 -1.92 20.35 -9.84
C GLN A 94 -2.79 19.09 -9.75
N ALA A 95 -4.10 19.26 -9.83
CA ALA A 95 -5.07 18.19 -9.66
C ALA A 95 -4.88 17.01 -10.63
N VAL A 96 -4.26 17.20 -11.80
CA VAL A 96 -4.11 16.13 -12.80
C VAL A 96 -3.15 15.04 -12.34
N LEU A 97 -1.94 15.38 -11.89
CA LEU A 97 -0.97 14.37 -11.43
C LEU A 97 -1.46 13.63 -10.19
N PHE A 98 -2.10 14.35 -9.25
CA PHE A 98 -2.72 13.71 -8.10
C PHE A 98 -3.89 12.80 -8.50
N LYS A 99 -4.71 13.20 -9.49
CA LYS A 99 -5.75 12.33 -10.06
C LYS A 99 -5.14 11.07 -10.67
N ILE A 100 -4.08 11.18 -11.47
CA ILE A 100 -3.38 10.02 -12.05
C ILE A 100 -2.88 9.09 -10.94
N PHE A 101 -2.21 9.64 -9.93
CA PHE A 101 -1.74 8.88 -8.76
C PHE A 101 -2.89 8.10 -8.09
N THR A 102 -3.98 8.79 -7.73
CA THR A 102 -5.12 8.13 -7.06
C THR A 102 -5.86 7.13 -7.95
N THR A 103 -5.93 7.39 -9.26
CA THR A 103 -6.57 6.48 -10.22
C THR A 103 -5.72 5.23 -10.42
N ALA A 104 -4.40 5.39 -10.48
CA ALA A 104 -3.47 4.26 -10.55
C ALA A 104 -3.57 3.40 -9.27
N LEU A 105 -3.67 4.00 -8.08
CA LEU A 105 -3.94 3.23 -6.85
C LEU A 105 -5.28 2.49 -6.88
N LEU A 106 -6.32 3.08 -7.48
CA LEU A 106 -7.61 2.42 -7.66
C LEU A 106 -7.51 1.23 -8.62
N ILE A 107 -6.79 1.38 -9.73
CA ILE A 107 -6.52 0.27 -10.66
C ILE A 107 -5.73 -0.82 -9.95
N ALA A 108 -4.74 -0.46 -9.13
CA ALA A 108 -3.96 -1.41 -8.35
C ALA A 108 -4.83 -2.21 -7.37
N PHE A 109 -5.72 -1.52 -6.65
CA PHE A 109 -6.70 -2.16 -5.78
C PHE A 109 -7.64 -3.12 -6.54
N ILE A 110 -8.12 -2.74 -7.72
CA ILE A 110 -8.95 -3.62 -8.55
C ILE A 110 -8.13 -4.84 -9.03
N GLY A 111 -6.86 -4.62 -9.41
CA GLY A 111 -5.92 -5.68 -9.77
C GLY A 111 -5.71 -6.69 -8.64
N ASP A 112 -5.49 -6.22 -7.42
CA ASP A 112 -5.40 -7.03 -6.19
C ASP A 112 -6.66 -7.88 -5.96
N LEU A 113 -7.85 -7.28 -6.08
CA LEU A 113 -9.11 -8.02 -5.97
C LEU A 113 -9.22 -9.12 -7.03
N ILE A 114 -8.89 -8.81 -8.29
CA ILE A 114 -8.87 -9.81 -9.37
C ILE A 114 -7.84 -10.90 -9.06
N ALA A 115 -6.66 -10.54 -8.53
CA ALA A 115 -5.57 -11.46 -8.27
C ALA A 115 -5.93 -12.48 -7.18
N TYR A 116 -6.43 -12.02 -6.03
CA TYR A 116 -6.61 -12.87 -4.85
C TYR A 116 -8.04 -13.37 -4.62
N TRP A 117 -9.05 -12.63 -5.08
CA TRP A 117 -10.43 -13.13 -5.08
C TRP A 117 -10.73 -13.86 -6.38
N GLY A 118 -10.52 -13.20 -7.52
CA GLY A 118 -10.74 -13.78 -8.84
C GLY A 118 -9.84 -15.00 -9.10
N GLY A 119 -8.54 -14.89 -8.85
CA GLY A 119 -7.59 -15.99 -9.06
C GLY A 119 -7.88 -17.23 -8.20
N GLY A 120 -8.41 -17.03 -6.99
CA GLY A 120 -8.82 -18.12 -6.10
C GLY A 120 -10.05 -18.89 -6.62
N TRP A 121 -10.89 -18.30 -7.47
CA TRP A 121 -12.08 -18.94 -8.04
C TRP A 121 -11.89 -19.41 -9.49
N PHE A 122 -11.12 -18.66 -10.28
CA PHE A 122 -11.01 -18.84 -11.73
C PHE A 122 -9.61 -19.30 -12.18
N GLY A 123 -8.68 -19.48 -11.24
CA GLY A 123 -7.36 -20.05 -11.51
C GLY A 123 -6.24 -19.03 -11.76
N THR A 124 -5.07 -19.56 -12.11
CA THR A 124 -3.81 -18.81 -12.15
C THR A 124 -3.72 -17.76 -13.24
N ASP A 125 -4.45 -17.92 -14.35
CA ASP A 125 -4.44 -16.95 -15.45
C ASP A 125 -5.13 -15.64 -15.04
N VAL A 126 -6.25 -15.73 -14.32
CA VAL A 126 -6.93 -14.57 -13.75
C VAL A 126 -6.04 -13.89 -12.71
N ARG A 127 -5.34 -14.70 -11.89
CA ARG A 127 -4.32 -14.17 -10.97
C ARG A 127 -3.24 -13.38 -11.70
N PHE A 128 -2.71 -13.92 -12.79
CA PHE A 128 -1.67 -13.27 -13.59
C PHE A 128 -2.15 -11.93 -14.16
N VAL A 129 -3.37 -11.87 -14.71
CA VAL A 129 -3.95 -10.63 -15.23
C VAL A 129 -4.11 -9.59 -14.11
N GLY A 130 -4.70 -9.97 -12.97
CA GLY A 130 -4.89 -9.06 -11.85
C GLY A 130 -3.57 -8.52 -11.30
N PHE A 131 -2.59 -9.40 -11.10
CA PHE A 131 -1.32 -9.05 -10.47
C PHE A 131 -0.33 -8.39 -11.43
N TRP A 132 0.09 -9.11 -12.48
CA TRP A 132 1.17 -8.67 -13.36
C TRP A 132 0.74 -7.65 -14.41
N LEU A 133 -0.51 -7.69 -14.86
CA LEU A 133 -0.98 -6.80 -15.94
C LEU A 133 -1.77 -5.59 -15.43
N ALA A 134 -2.33 -5.64 -14.22
CA ALA A 134 -3.05 -4.52 -13.63
C ALA A 134 -2.33 -3.94 -12.40
N GLU A 135 -2.11 -4.72 -11.35
CA GLU A 135 -1.62 -4.19 -10.07
C GLU A 135 -0.20 -3.62 -10.15
N VAL A 136 0.76 -4.43 -10.60
CA VAL A 136 2.18 -4.03 -10.65
C VAL A 136 2.41 -2.80 -11.55
N PRO A 137 1.90 -2.74 -12.80
CA PRO A 137 2.04 -1.55 -13.64
C PRO A 137 1.37 -0.32 -13.03
N ALA A 138 0.21 -0.49 -12.39
CA ALA A 138 -0.50 0.62 -11.76
C ALA A 138 0.26 1.18 -10.55
N LEU A 139 0.89 0.33 -9.73
CA LEU A 139 1.77 0.76 -8.63
C LEU A 139 3.01 1.49 -9.14
N ALA A 140 3.57 1.08 -10.28
CA ALA A 140 4.66 1.82 -10.93
C ALA A 140 4.22 3.21 -11.40
N ILE A 141 3.04 3.30 -12.06
CA ILE A 141 2.46 4.59 -12.49
C ILE A 141 2.15 5.48 -11.27
N ALA A 142 1.61 4.92 -10.19
CA ALA A 142 1.37 5.65 -8.95
C ALA A 142 2.69 6.21 -8.38
N SER A 143 3.76 5.41 -8.35
CA SER A 143 5.06 5.84 -7.86
C SER A 143 5.66 6.98 -8.70
N LEU A 144 5.60 6.88 -10.03
CA LEU A 144 6.13 7.92 -10.93
C LEU A 144 5.29 9.21 -10.92
N SER A 145 3.96 9.08 -10.88
CA SER A 145 3.07 10.24 -10.77
C SER A 145 3.21 10.96 -9.43
N SER A 146 3.47 10.22 -8.34
CA SER A 146 3.83 10.76 -7.04
C SER A 146 5.09 11.61 -7.12
N LEU A 147 6.18 11.08 -7.71
CA LEU A 147 7.42 11.83 -7.92
C LEU A 147 7.18 13.12 -8.72
N ALA A 148 6.49 13.03 -9.86
CA ALA A 148 6.18 14.19 -10.69
C ALA A 148 5.36 15.24 -9.93
N PHE A 149 4.37 14.80 -9.14
CA PHE A 149 3.54 15.68 -8.32
C PHE A 149 4.37 16.40 -7.25
N GLY A 150 5.28 15.70 -6.57
CA GLY A 150 6.17 16.30 -5.57
C GLY A 150 7.12 17.34 -6.17
N ILE A 151 7.74 17.04 -7.32
CA ILE A 151 8.62 18.00 -8.04
C ILE A 151 7.85 19.27 -8.42
N GLN A 152 6.67 19.11 -9.02
CA GLN A 152 5.86 20.26 -9.39
C GLN A 152 5.38 21.03 -8.16
N SER A 153 5.06 20.33 -7.06
CA SER A 153 4.61 20.98 -5.84
C SER A 153 5.68 21.85 -5.19
N LEU A 154 6.96 21.42 -5.22
CA LEU A 154 8.09 22.27 -4.82
C LEU A 154 8.25 23.48 -5.74
N ARG A 155 8.24 23.27 -7.06
CA ARG A 155 8.45 24.35 -8.05
C ARG A 155 7.41 25.45 -7.96
N HIS A 156 6.16 25.08 -7.72
CA HIS A 156 5.04 26.02 -7.68
C HIS A 156 4.60 26.39 -6.26
N LYS A 157 5.33 25.92 -5.23
CA LYS A 157 5.02 26.14 -3.80
C LYS A 157 3.55 25.83 -3.45
N SER A 158 2.99 24.77 -4.05
CA SER A 158 1.56 24.43 -3.89
C SER A 158 1.25 23.60 -2.64
N THR A 159 2.28 23.05 -2.00
CA THR A 159 2.19 22.30 -0.74
C THR A 159 3.38 22.66 0.15
N SER A 160 3.42 22.16 1.39
CA SER A 160 4.61 22.30 2.22
C SER A 160 5.81 21.53 1.62
N THR A 161 7.02 21.96 1.96
CA THR A 161 8.27 21.29 1.52
C THR A 161 8.30 19.84 1.96
N ILE A 162 7.84 19.53 3.18
CA ILE A 162 7.82 18.16 3.71
C ILE A 162 6.88 17.28 2.88
N GLU A 163 5.68 17.75 2.56
CA GLU A 163 4.74 17.00 1.73
C GLU A 163 5.31 16.74 0.34
N ALA A 164 5.87 17.77 -0.29
CA ALA A 164 6.42 17.66 -1.63
C ALA A 164 7.63 16.70 -1.67
N MET A 165 8.51 16.75 -0.65
CA MET A 165 9.62 15.81 -0.50
C MET A 165 9.14 14.38 -0.22
N ALA A 166 8.03 14.19 0.51
CA ALA A 166 7.44 12.87 0.72
C ALA A 166 6.95 12.26 -0.61
N PHE A 167 6.27 13.05 -1.44
CA PHE A 167 5.90 12.61 -2.79
C PHE A 167 7.14 12.30 -3.66
N ILE A 168 8.18 13.14 -3.64
CA ILE A 168 9.45 12.88 -4.36
C ILE A 168 10.12 11.58 -3.90
N GLY A 169 10.13 11.32 -2.59
CA GLY A 169 10.75 10.12 -2.02
C GLY A 169 10.00 8.82 -2.30
N THR A 170 8.77 8.88 -2.82
CA THR A 170 7.90 7.70 -2.98
C THR A 170 8.57 6.56 -3.76
N PRO A 171 9.18 6.77 -4.95
CA PRO A 171 9.78 5.67 -5.70
C PRO A 171 10.92 4.98 -4.95
N ILE A 172 11.75 5.75 -4.24
CA ILE A 172 12.87 5.19 -3.46
C ILE A 172 12.33 4.35 -2.31
N ILE A 173 11.34 4.85 -1.58
CA ILE A 173 10.74 4.13 -0.45
C ILE A 173 10.00 2.86 -0.92
N VAL A 174 9.31 2.93 -2.07
CA VAL A 174 8.70 1.76 -2.74
C VAL A 174 9.76 0.71 -3.07
N LEU A 175 10.88 1.11 -3.70
CA LEU A 175 11.96 0.18 -4.06
C LEU A 175 12.60 -0.44 -2.83
N ILE A 176 12.92 0.36 -1.81
CA ILE A 176 13.50 -0.14 -0.55
C ILE A 176 12.54 -1.13 0.11
N SER A 177 11.26 -0.78 0.24
CA SER A 177 10.26 -1.66 0.88
C SER A 177 10.10 -2.98 0.12
N THR A 178 10.09 -2.93 -1.21
CA THR A 178 10.01 -4.12 -2.07
C THR A 178 11.26 -4.99 -1.93
N ALA A 179 12.45 -4.39 -1.94
CA ALA A 179 13.70 -5.10 -1.76
C ALA A 179 13.84 -5.71 -0.35
N SER A 180 13.40 -4.99 0.68
CA SER A 180 13.42 -5.47 2.06
C SER A 180 12.51 -6.68 2.23
N PHE A 181 11.26 -6.62 1.77
CA PHE A 181 10.35 -7.77 1.85
C PHE A 181 10.68 -8.86 0.83
N GLN A 182 11.45 -8.58 -0.22
CA GLN A 182 11.59 -9.46 -1.40
C GLN A 182 10.23 -9.96 -1.91
N TYR A 183 9.23 -9.07 -1.93
CA TYR A 183 7.86 -9.44 -2.27
C TYR A 183 7.04 -8.29 -2.84
N MET A 184 6.26 -8.60 -3.87
CA MET A 184 5.21 -7.76 -4.45
C MET A 184 3.86 -8.46 -4.25
N PRO A 185 2.75 -7.72 -3.99
CA PRO A 185 2.61 -6.27 -4.12
C PRO A 185 2.77 -5.47 -2.81
N HIS A 186 3.00 -6.14 -1.68
CA HIS A 186 2.94 -5.48 -0.38
C HIS A 186 4.10 -4.48 -0.17
N GLY A 187 5.27 -4.72 -0.75
CA GLY A 187 6.40 -3.78 -0.70
C GLY A 187 6.06 -2.39 -1.24
N PRO A 188 5.61 -2.27 -2.49
CA PRO A 188 5.20 -0.99 -3.05
C PRO A 188 4.06 -0.32 -2.28
N VAL A 189 3.02 -1.08 -1.89
CA VAL A 189 1.87 -0.54 -1.14
C VAL A 189 2.32 -0.02 0.23
N PHE A 190 3.19 -0.74 0.93
CA PHE A 190 3.77 -0.30 2.20
C PHE A 190 4.53 1.00 2.05
N GLY A 191 5.38 1.12 1.02
CA GLY A 191 6.12 2.35 0.77
C GLY A 191 5.20 3.55 0.54
N ILE A 192 4.12 3.38 -0.22
CA ILE A 192 3.11 4.42 -0.47
C ILE A 192 2.35 4.77 0.82
N LEU A 193 1.99 3.79 1.66
CA LEU A 193 1.34 4.03 2.94
C LEU A 193 2.19 4.88 3.89
N LEU A 194 3.51 4.62 3.96
CA LEU A 194 4.42 5.44 4.77
C LEU A 194 4.41 6.91 4.32
N ILE A 195 4.35 7.15 3.00
CA ILE A 195 4.21 8.51 2.47
C ILE A 195 2.88 9.13 2.89
N VAL A 196 1.76 8.43 2.72
CA VAL A 196 0.45 8.94 3.14
C VAL A 196 0.39 9.19 4.64
N LEU A 197 1.12 8.40 5.45
CA LEU A 197 1.25 8.61 6.89
C LEU A 197 1.97 9.92 7.19
N VAL A 198 3.12 10.17 6.56
CA VAL A 198 3.86 11.44 6.67
C VAL A 198 2.97 12.61 6.27
N LEU A 199 2.25 12.51 5.15
CA LEU A 199 1.32 13.54 4.68
C LEU A 199 0.25 13.85 5.75
N SER A 200 -0.35 12.82 6.35
CA SER A 200 -1.38 12.96 7.39
C SER A 200 -0.89 13.67 8.66
N PHE A 201 0.38 13.47 9.05
CA PHE A 201 0.97 14.17 10.19
C PHE A 201 1.46 15.58 9.84
N SER A 202 1.91 15.79 8.60
CA SER A 202 2.42 17.09 8.13
C SER A 202 1.35 18.18 8.02
N GLN A 203 0.06 17.83 7.96
CA GLN A 203 -1.04 18.80 7.87
C GLN A 203 -1.15 19.75 9.07
N ASN A 204 -0.48 19.42 10.18
CA ASN A 204 -0.39 20.27 11.36
C ASN A 204 0.70 21.36 11.24
N LEU A 205 1.54 21.29 10.21
CA LEU A 205 2.61 22.25 9.94
C LEU A 205 2.03 23.34 9.04
N LYS A 206 1.90 24.58 9.55
CA LYS A 206 1.44 25.71 8.74
C LYS A 206 2.34 25.85 7.50
N PRO A 207 1.78 26.12 6.30
CA PRO A 207 2.61 26.45 5.15
C PRO A 207 3.42 27.72 5.47
N PRO A 208 4.68 27.81 5.00
CA PRO A 208 5.44 29.04 5.13
C PRO A 208 4.68 30.18 4.43
N LYS A 209 4.56 31.31 5.12
CA LYS A 209 3.99 32.55 4.56
C LYS A 209 4.85 33.10 3.43
#